data_AF-A0A7S0TSH6-F1
#
_entry.id   AF-A0A7S0TSH6-F1
#
_cell.length_a   1.000
_cell.length_b   1.000
_cell.length_c   1.000
_cell.angle_alpha   90.00
_cell.angle_beta   90.00
_cell.angle_gamma   90.00
#
_symmetry.space_group_name_H-M   'P 1'
#
loop_
_entity.id
_entity.type
_entity.pdbx_description
1 polymer ?
#
loop_
_entity_poly.entity_id
_entity_poly.type
_entity_poly.pdbx_seq_one_letter_code
_entity_poly.pdbx_strand_id
1 'polypeptide(L)'
;GKLLSGVAKAKVTLLFASGGHFAGCVFQGREKVRSKTFHRYVIRAKAGTRQAVRDAMGGGSVPKSAGSSIRRHNEEALQRDINDLLEAWRGDLGESALVFVHAPGTVNKASLFGSGALSHKDPRVRGVPFATRRPTLSELNRVHSLLLGIHPDTP
;
A
#
# COMPACT_ATOMS: atom_id res chain seq x y z
N GLY A 1 13.20 -34.53 -16.07
CA GLY A 1 12.64 -33.17 -15.98
C GLY A 1 11.38 -33.09 -15.11
N LYS A 2 11.52 -33.21 -13.78
CA LYS A 2 10.44 -32.91 -12.81
C LYS A 2 10.88 -32.00 -11.66
N LEU A 3 12.19 -31.77 -11.49
CA LEU A 3 12.74 -30.98 -10.38
C LEU A 3 12.56 -29.47 -10.54
N LEU A 4 12.49 -28.96 -11.78
CA LEU A 4 12.33 -27.52 -12.06
C LEU A 4 10.86 -27.05 -12.04
N SER A 5 9.90 -27.97 -11.93
CA SER A 5 8.46 -27.63 -12.00
C SER A 5 7.90 -27.06 -10.68
N GLY A 6 8.61 -27.21 -9.57
CA GLY A 6 8.17 -26.79 -8.25
C GLY A 6 8.46 -25.32 -7.91
N VAL A 7 9.48 -24.74 -8.55
CA VAL A 7 10.01 -23.43 -8.17
C VAL A 7 9.43 -22.28 -9.03
N ALA A 8 8.95 -22.60 -10.23
CA ALA A 8 8.23 -21.68 -11.12
C ALA A 8 6.79 -21.30 -10.64
N LYS A 9 6.35 -21.71 -9.44
CA LYS A 9 4.96 -21.57 -8.96
C LYS A 9 4.76 -20.72 -7.70
N ALA A 10 5.83 -20.24 -7.06
CA ALA A 10 5.66 -19.49 -5.82
C ALA A 10 4.91 -18.16 -6.07
N LYS A 11 3.81 -17.94 -5.34
CA LYS A 11 3.09 -16.67 -5.37
C LYS A 11 3.83 -15.64 -4.50
N VAL A 12 4.03 -14.44 -5.05
CA VAL A 12 4.59 -13.29 -4.32
C VAL A 12 3.61 -12.14 -4.45
N THR A 13 3.22 -11.55 -3.31
CA THR A 13 2.36 -10.38 -3.31
C THR A 13 3.17 -9.12 -3.00
N LEU A 14 2.94 -8.04 -3.74
CA LEU A 14 3.44 -6.70 -3.43
C LEU A 14 2.28 -5.76 -3.08
N LEU A 15 2.34 -5.09 -1.93
CA LEU A 15 1.33 -4.15 -1.44
C LEU A 15 1.96 -2.80 -1.07
N PHE A 16 1.69 -1.77 -1.86
CA PHE A 16 2.26 -0.44 -1.69
C PHE A 16 1.14 0.55 -1.38
N ALA A 17 1.27 1.31 -0.28
CA ALA A 17 0.34 2.33 0.16
C ALA A 17 1.08 3.59 0.60
N SER A 18 0.85 4.73 -0.05
CA SER A 18 1.51 6.00 0.31
C SER A 18 0.79 7.19 -0.31
N GLY A 19 0.58 8.25 0.47
CA GLY A 19 0.13 9.56 -0.04
C GLY A 19 -1.20 9.55 -0.79
N GLY A 20 -2.17 8.73 -0.37
CA GLY A 20 -3.46 8.58 -1.06
C GLY A 20 -3.42 7.67 -2.29
N HIS A 21 -2.33 6.92 -2.47
CA HIS A 21 -2.19 5.88 -3.48
C HIS A 21 -2.09 4.52 -2.86
N PHE A 22 -2.69 3.55 -3.54
CA PHE A 22 -2.46 2.14 -3.32
C PHE A 22 -2.18 1.44 -4.64
N ALA A 23 -1.26 0.48 -4.59
CA ALA A 23 -1.05 -0.50 -5.64
C ALA A 23 -0.80 -1.86 -4.99
N GLY A 24 -1.59 -2.86 -5.39
CA GLY A 24 -1.42 -4.26 -4.99
C GLY A 24 -1.29 -5.16 -6.21
N CYS A 25 -0.42 -6.17 -6.13
CA CYS A 25 -0.23 -7.13 -7.21
C CYS A 25 0.22 -8.49 -6.69
N VAL A 26 -0.40 -9.56 -7.17
CA VAL A 26 -0.02 -10.95 -6.93
C VAL A 26 0.67 -11.46 -8.18
N PHE A 27 1.91 -11.91 -8.03
CA PHE A 27 2.71 -12.54 -9.08
C PHE A 27 2.82 -14.03 -8.81
N GLN A 28 2.89 -14.82 -9.89
CA GLN A 28 3.26 -16.23 -9.85
C GLN A 28 4.40 -16.43 -10.84
N GLY A 29 5.60 -16.68 -10.34
CA GLY A 29 6.81 -16.57 -11.16
C GLY A 29 6.93 -15.15 -11.74
N ARG A 30 6.97 -15.01 -13.07
CA ARG A 30 7.01 -13.70 -13.75
C ARG A 30 5.63 -13.16 -14.13
N GLU A 31 4.60 -13.98 -14.02
CA GLU A 31 3.26 -13.64 -14.47
C GLU A 31 2.49 -12.89 -13.40
N LYS A 32 1.66 -11.96 -13.84
CA LYS A 32 0.76 -11.21 -12.98
C LYS A 32 -0.59 -11.92 -12.93
N VAL A 33 -0.91 -12.49 -11.79
CA VAL A 33 -2.19 -13.22 -11.57
C VAL A 33 -3.30 -12.25 -11.18
N ARG A 34 -2.96 -11.22 -10.39
CA ARG A 34 -3.93 -10.22 -9.94
C ARG A 34 -3.27 -8.87 -9.75
N SER A 35 -3.99 -7.79 -10.05
CA SER A 35 -3.53 -6.44 -9.73
C SER A 35 -4.67 -5.46 -9.54
N LYS A 36 -4.48 -4.51 -8.63
CA LYS A 36 -5.41 -3.40 -8.42
C LYS A 36 -4.63 -2.16 -7.99
N THR A 37 -5.09 -1.00 -8.45
CA THR A 37 -4.62 0.30 -7.98
C THR A 37 -5.81 1.12 -7.51
N PHE A 38 -5.58 1.94 -6.49
CA PHE A 38 -6.52 2.97 -6.04
C PHE A 38 -5.79 4.30 -5.95
N HIS A 39 -6.52 5.37 -6.24
CA HIS A 39 -6.07 6.72 -5.92
C HIS A 39 -7.26 7.54 -5.45
N ARG A 40 -7.13 8.14 -4.27
CA ARG A 40 -8.06 9.16 -3.81
C ARG A 40 -7.32 10.47 -3.62
N TYR A 41 -7.91 11.54 -4.15
CA TYR A 41 -7.35 12.89 -4.10
C TYR A 41 -7.25 13.34 -2.64
N VAL A 42 -6.04 13.56 -2.15
CA VAL A 42 -5.80 14.20 -0.84
C VAL A 42 -5.45 15.65 -1.09
N ILE A 43 -6.42 16.56 -0.98
CA ILE A 43 -6.12 18.00 -1.12
C ILE A 43 -5.27 18.39 0.10
N ARG A 44 -4.00 18.76 -0.14
CA ARG A 44 -3.28 19.61 0.80
C ARG A 44 -3.88 21.00 0.63
N ALA A 45 -4.54 21.52 1.66
CA ALA A 45 -4.82 22.95 1.71
C ALA A 45 -3.51 23.68 1.39
N LYS A 46 -3.51 24.60 0.42
CA LYS A 46 -2.36 25.45 0.13
C LYS A 46 -1.93 26.09 1.46
N ALA A 47 -0.80 25.65 1.99
CA ALA A 47 -0.18 26.29 3.13
C ALA A 47 0.39 27.61 2.61
N GLY A 48 -0.32 28.72 2.83
CA GLY A 48 0.16 30.01 2.34
C GLY A 48 -0.89 31.10 2.26
N THR A 49 -1.67 31.33 3.30
CA THR A 49 -2.14 32.66 3.73
C THR A 49 -2.89 32.52 5.04
N ARG A 50 -2.65 33.42 5.99
CA ARG A 50 -3.25 33.50 7.35
C ARG A 50 -2.45 32.82 8.48
N GLN A 51 -1.17 33.20 8.60
CA GLN A 51 -0.57 33.43 9.93
C GLN A 51 -0.68 34.91 10.36
N ALA A 52 -1.34 35.76 9.55
CA ALA A 52 -1.40 37.20 9.76
C ALA A 52 -2.77 37.74 10.22
N VAL A 53 -3.71 36.89 10.66
CA VAL A 53 -4.95 37.36 11.31
C VAL A 53 -5.18 36.52 12.56
N ARG A 54 -4.35 36.74 13.57
CA ARG A 54 -4.55 36.16 14.89
C ARG A 54 -4.24 37.22 15.93
N ASP A 55 -5.14 38.21 16.00
CA ASP A 55 -5.32 39.11 17.13
C ASP A 55 -6.75 39.66 17.07
N ALA A 56 -7.72 38.82 17.46
CA ALA A 56 -8.98 39.25 18.05
C ALA A 56 -9.82 38.01 18.39
N MET A 57 -10.19 37.91 19.67
CA MET A 57 -11.21 37.01 20.24
C MET A 57 -10.74 35.61 20.63
N GLY A 58 -10.74 35.40 21.94
CA GLY A 58 -10.32 34.17 22.61
C GLY A 58 -11.31 33.01 22.50
N GLY A 59 -10.91 31.91 23.12
CA GLY A 59 -11.78 30.84 23.60
C GLY A 59 -12.79 30.27 22.60
N GLY A 60 -12.35 29.38 21.71
CA GLY A 60 -13.27 28.63 20.88
C GLY A 60 -12.54 27.62 20.00
N SER A 61 -12.97 26.36 20.06
CA SER A 61 -12.49 25.25 19.22
C SER A 61 -12.11 25.70 17.81
N VAL A 62 -10.87 25.42 17.39
CA VAL A 62 -10.41 25.66 16.01
C VAL A 62 -11.45 25.10 15.03
N PRO A 63 -12.08 25.92 14.17
CA PRO A 63 -13.03 25.42 13.19
C PRO A 63 -12.32 24.38 12.31
N LYS A 64 -12.83 23.13 12.30
CA LYS A 64 -12.33 22.09 11.39
C LYS A 64 -12.55 22.59 9.97
N SER A 65 -11.50 23.03 9.29
CA SER A 65 -11.63 23.53 7.92
C SER A 65 -12.21 22.44 7.00
N ALA A 66 -13.05 22.82 6.04
CA ALA A 66 -13.69 21.87 5.11
C ALA A 66 -12.66 20.95 4.42
N GLY A 67 -11.47 21.46 4.08
CA GLY A 67 -10.37 20.67 3.51
C GLY A 67 -9.80 19.60 4.44
N SER A 68 -9.76 19.85 5.76
CA SER A 68 -9.35 18.85 6.76
C SER A 68 -10.35 17.70 6.83
N SER A 69 -11.64 18.02 6.79
CA SER A 69 -12.73 17.02 6.78
C SER A 69 -12.69 16.16 5.51
N ILE A 70 -12.54 16.79 4.33
CA ILE A 70 -12.44 16.09 3.05
C ILE A 70 -11.22 15.16 3.03
N ARG A 71 -10.08 15.60 3.54
CA ARG A 71 -8.86 14.76 3.59
C ARG A 71 -9.07 13.50 4.43
N ARG A 72 -9.65 13.65 5.64
CA ARG A 72 -9.94 12.50 6.51
C ARG A 72 -10.95 11.54 5.87
N HIS A 73 -12.00 12.08 5.28
CA HIS A 73 -12.99 11.27 4.57
C HIS A 73 -12.37 10.47 3.42
N ASN A 74 -11.52 11.10 2.60
CA ASN A 74 -10.86 10.42 1.49
C ASN A 74 -9.85 9.37 1.97
N GLU A 75 -9.20 9.59 3.10
CA GLU A 75 -8.29 8.63 3.75
C GLU A 75 -9.05 7.42 4.29
N GLU A 76 -10.14 7.64 5.02
CA GLU A 76 -11.02 6.58 5.53
C GLU A 76 -11.61 5.74 4.40
N ALA A 77 -12.06 6.40 3.33
CA ALA A 77 -12.64 5.70 2.20
C ALA A 77 -11.58 4.92 1.40
N LEU A 78 -10.36 5.43 1.27
CA LEU A 78 -9.24 4.68 0.69
C LEU A 78 -8.90 3.46 1.56
N GLN A 79 -8.88 3.63 2.89
CA GLN A 79 -8.64 2.53 3.82
C GLN A 79 -9.70 1.43 3.70
N ARG A 80 -10.98 1.80 3.53
CA ARG A 80 -12.07 0.85 3.27
C ARG A 80 -11.86 0.09 1.96
N ASP A 81 -11.62 0.80 0.85
CA ASP A 81 -11.38 0.17 -0.46
C ASP A 81 -10.22 -0.84 -0.41
N ILE A 82 -9.14 -0.50 0.32
CA ILE A 82 -7.99 -1.40 0.51
C ILE A 82 -8.36 -2.60 1.36
N ASN A 83 -9.03 -2.39 2.50
CA ASN A 83 -9.44 -3.47 3.39
C ASN A 83 -10.35 -4.48 2.68
N ASP A 84 -11.35 -4.00 1.93
CA ASP A 84 -12.28 -4.83 1.15
C ASP A 84 -11.54 -5.62 0.07
N LEU A 85 -10.57 -4.99 -0.60
CA LEU A 85 -9.72 -5.68 -1.58
C LEU A 85 -8.90 -6.79 -0.92
N LEU A 86 -8.26 -6.52 0.20
CA LEU A 86 -7.41 -7.49 0.89
C LEU A 86 -8.23 -8.65 1.44
N GLU A 87 -9.46 -8.40 1.90
CA GLU A 87 -10.39 -9.45 2.28
C GLU A 87 -10.76 -10.34 1.09
N ALA A 88 -11.09 -9.73 -0.06
CA ALA A 88 -11.33 -10.48 -1.29
C ALA A 88 -10.10 -11.25 -1.79
N TRP A 89 -8.89 -10.81 -1.41
CA TRP A 89 -7.62 -11.45 -1.77
C TRP A 89 -7.11 -12.41 -0.68
N ARG A 90 -7.88 -12.68 0.38
CA ARG A 90 -7.45 -13.53 1.51
C ARG A 90 -6.86 -14.86 1.05
N GLY A 91 -7.47 -15.52 0.06
CA GLY A 91 -6.94 -16.77 -0.51
C GLY A 91 -5.57 -16.60 -1.17
N ASP A 92 -5.42 -15.61 -2.06
CA ASP A 92 -4.14 -15.33 -2.73
C ASP A 92 -3.04 -14.88 -1.75
N LEU A 93 -3.40 -14.13 -0.72
CA LEU A 93 -2.50 -13.76 0.39
C LEU A 93 -2.09 -14.99 1.21
N GLY A 94 -3.02 -15.92 1.44
CA GLY A 94 -2.76 -17.20 2.11
C GLY A 94 -1.78 -18.09 1.34
N GLU A 95 -1.87 -18.10 0.01
CA GLU A 95 -1.00 -18.90 -0.86
C GLU A 95 0.34 -18.22 -1.19
N SER A 96 0.49 -16.93 -0.89
CA SER A 96 1.73 -16.21 -1.15
C SER A 96 2.87 -16.72 -0.25
N ALA A 97 4.01 -17.05 -0.85
CA ALA A 97 5.23 -17.42 -0.14
C ALA A 97 5.85 -16.19 0.56
N LEU A 98 5.78 -15.02 -0.08
CA LEU A 98 6.25 -13.75 0.46
C LEU A 98 5.27 -12.62 0.16
N VAL A 99 5.18 -11.67 1.08
CA VAL A 99 4.38 -10.45 0.92
C VAL A 99 5.28 -9.23 1.16
N PHE A 100 5.66 -8.54 0.10
CA PHE A 100 6.46 -7.33 0.19
C PHE A 100 5.57 -6.10 0.37
N VAL A 101 5.86 -5.30 1.39
CA VAL A 101 5.07 -4.12 1.75
C VAL A 101 5.90 -2.84 1.67
N HIS A 102 5.28 -1.78 1.15
CA HIS A 102 5.76 -0.41 1.27
C HIS A 102 4.62 0.49 1.78
N ALA A 103 4.66 0.82 3.06
CA ALA A 103 3.65 1.65 3.72
C ALA A 103 4.29 2.59 4.76
N PRO A 104 4.90 3.71 4.32
CA PRO A 104 5.56 4.63 5.24
C PRO A 104 4.53 5.37 6.11
N GLY A 105 4.74 5.39 7.43
CA GLY A 105 3.84 6.06 8.38
C GLY A 105 2.64 5.22 8.84
N THR A 106 2.11 5.55 10.02
CA THR A 106 1.09 4.75 10.73
C THR A 106 -0.21 4.60 9.96
N VAL A 107 -0.67 5.68 9.30
CA VAL A 107 -1.90 5.68 8.47
C VAL A 107 -1.82 4.64 7.36
N ASN A 108 -0.74 4.65 6.58
CA ASN A 108 -0.60 3.73 5.45
C ASN A 108 -0.48 2.28 5.94
N LYS A 109 0.20 2.03 7.07
CA LYS A 109 0.24 0.69 7.68
C LYS A 109 -1.14 0.23 8.13
N ALA A 110 -1.92 1.10 8.78
CA ALA A 110 -3.27 0.78 9.22
C ALA A 110 -4.19 0.39 8.05
N SER A 111 -3.95 0.96 6.85
CA SER A 111 -4.69 0.57 5.65
C SER A 111 -4.39 -0.84 5.13
N LEU A 112 -3.18 -1.38 5.38
CA LEU A 112 -2.80 -2.72 4.91
C LEU A 112 -3.10 -3.82 5.94
N PHE A 113 -3.09 -3.49 7.22
CA PHE A 113 -3.21 -4.47 8.31
C PHE A 113 -4.52 -4.33 9.11
N GLY A 114 -5.43 -3.46 8.67
CA GLY A 114 -6.68 -3.17 9.35
C GLY A 114 -7.80 -4.19 9.14
N SER A 115 -7.80 -4.92 8.02
CA SER A 115 -8.85 -5.91 7.70
C SER A 115 -8.68 -7.27 8.41
N GLY A 116 -7.49 -7.57 8.95
CA GLY A 116 -7.17 -8.90 9.45
C GLY A 116 -6.93 -9.96 8.37
N ALA A 117 -7.01 -9.60 7.08
CA ALA A 117 -6.62 -10.47 5.97
C ALA A 117 -5.09 -10.67 5.90
N LEU A 118 -4.33 -9.70 6.42
CA LEU A 118 -2.88 -9.76 6.54
C LEU A 118 -2.46 -9.21 7.91
N SER A 119 -1.60 -9.93 8.62
CA SER A 119 -1.05 -9.49 9.90
C SER A 119 0.32 -8.85 9.72
N HIS A 120 0.60 -7.76 10.46
CA HIS A 120 1.94 -7.16 10.50
C HIS A 120 3.00 -8.08 11.14
N LYS A 121 2.57 -9.10 11.89
CA LYS A 121 3.44 -10.13 12.50
C LYS A 121 3.59 -11.37 11.63
N ASP A 122 2.94 -11.41 10.47
CA ASP A 122 3.05 -12.55 9.57
C ASP A 122 4.52 -12.72 9.13
N PRO A 123 5.12 -13.89 9.35
CA PRO A 123 6.53 -14.13 9.02
C PRO A 123 6.80 -14.15 7.52
N ARG A 124 5.82 -13.96 6.63
CA ARG A 124 6.00 -13.77 5.19
C ARG A 124 6.06 -12.30 4.79
N VAL A 125 5.64 -11.40 5.68
CA VAL A 125 5.64 -9.96 5.43
C VAL A 125 7.05 -9.40 5.54
N ARG A 126 7.49 -8.69 4.50
CA ARG A 126 8.83 -8.09 4.40
C ARG A 126 8.74 -6.67 3.88
N GLY A 127 9.62 -5.79 4.35
CA GLY A 127 9.85 -4.50 3.69
C GLY A 127 10.61 -4.71 2.37
N VAL A 128 10.42 -3.80 1.42
CA VAL A 128 11.24 -3.77 0.19
C VAL A 128 12.66 -3.29 0.56
N PRO A 129 13.73 -4.03 0.20
CA PRO A 129 15.09 -3.73 0.66
C PRO A 129 15.80 -2.61 -0.11
N PHE A 130 15.07 -1.85 -0.93
CA PHE A 130 15.59 -0.77 -1.75
C PHE A 130 14.54 0.33 -1.95
N ALA A 131 14.97 1.46 -2.51
CA ALA A 131 14.11 2.61 -2.73
C ALA A 131 12.92 2.27 -3.66
N THR A 132 11.74 2.65 -3.20
CA THR A 132 10.46 2.51 -3.90
C THR A 132 9.93 3.87 -4.31
N ARG A 133 9.15 3.90 -5.40
CA ARG A 133 8.52 5.10 -5.96
C ARG A 133 7.03 5.12 -5.60
N ARG A 134 6.30 6.09 -6.17
CA ARG A 134 4.85 6.23 -6.02
C ARG A 134 4.14 4.88 -6.27
N PRO A 135 3.19 4.45 -5.42
CA PRO A 135 2.43 3.22 -5.63
C PRO A 135 1.68 3.26 -6.97
N THR A 136 2.18 2.50 -7.93
CA THR A 136 1.62 2.34 -9.26
C THR A 136 1.90 0.91 -9.73
N LEU A 137 1.12 0.40 -10.68
CA LEU A 137 1.37 -0.93 -11.23
C LEU A 137 2.75 -1.03 -11.90
N SER A 138 3.20 0.02 -12.58
CA SER A 138 4.54 0.06 -13.18
C SER A 138 5.64 -0.06 -12.13
N GLU A 139 5.44 0.54 -10.95
CA GLU A 139 6.39 0.44 -9.85
C GLU A 139 6.41 -0.96 -9.25
N LEU A 140 5.24 -1.61 -9.10
CA LEU A 140 5.19 -2.99 -8.65
C LEU A 140 5.91 -3.94 -9.60
N ASN A 141 5.72 -3.77 -10.91
CA ASN A 141 6.44 -4.55 -11.93
C ASN A 141 7.96 -4.34 -11.82
N ARG A 142 8.41 -3.09 -11.69
CA ARG A 142 9.84 -2.77 -11.53
C ARG A 142 10.43 -3.41 -10.29
N VAL A 143 9.77 -3.29 -9.15
CA VAL A 143 10.22 -3.87 -7.87
C VAL A 143 10.26 -5.39 -7.97
N HIS A 144 9.22 -6.00 -8.54
CA HIS A 144 9.16 -7.44 -8.73
C HIS A 144 10.34 -7.95 -9.61
N SER A 145 10.61 -7.28 -10.74
CA SER A 145 11.77 -7.61 -11.58
C SER A 145 13.11 -7.49 -10.84
N LEU A 146 13.27 -6.47 -9.99
CA LEU A 146 14.48 -6.31 -9.17
C LEU A 146 14.62 -7.40 -8.11
N LEU A 147 13.52 -7.77 -7.44
CA LEU A 147 13.53 -8.84 -6.44
C LEU A 147 13.93 -10.18 -7.06
N LEU A 148 13.41 -10.49 -8.26
CA LEU A 148 13.83 -11.69 -9.01
C LEU A 148 15.30 -11.64 -9.46
N GLY A 149 15.81 -10.45 -9.79
CA GLY A 149 17.23 -10.28 -10.16
C GLY A 149 18.21 -10.38 -8.99
N ILE A 150 17.77 -10.04 -7.77
CA ILE A 150 18.57 -10.15 -6.54
C ILE A 150 18.62 -11.61 -6.05
N HIS A 151 17.66 -12.45 -6.44
CA HIS A 151 17.63 -13.87 -6.13
C HIS A 151 17.84 -14.72 -7.39
N PRO A 152 19.07 -14.79 -7.95
CA PRO A 152 19.35 -15.57 -9.16
C PRO A 152 19.06 -17.06 -8.97
N ASP A 153 19.07 -17.56 -7.74
CA ASP A 153 18.74 -18.95 -7.42
C ASP A 153 17.24 -19.12 -7.11
N THR A 154 16.43 -18.93 -8.13
CA THR A 154 15.10 -19.54 -8.19
C THR A 154 15.18 -20.58 -9.33
N PRO A 155 15.31 -21.89 -9.02
CA PRO A 155 15.42 -22.96 -10.04
C PRO A 155 14.40 -22.89 -11.18
#